data_AF-A0A8H7UWE8-F1
#
_entry.id   AF-A0A8H7UWE8-F1
#
_cell.length_a   1.000
_cell.length_b   1.000
_cell.length_c   1.000
_cell.angle_alpha   90.00
_cell.angle_beta   90.00
_cell.angle_gamma   90.00
#
_symmetry.space_group_name_H-M   'P 1'
#
loop_
_entity.id
_entity.type
_entity.pdbx_description
1 polymer ?
#
loop_
_entity_poly.entity_id
_entity_poly.type
_entity_poly.pdbx_seq_one_letter_code
_entity_poly.pdbx_strand_id
1 'polypeptide(L)'
;MTQLDPFIIYTVKLAMDFKSVEPSTPIPKTFDEQDNSTNPMFPDTMARIMTINALHEGGKEPELRRDNVLSLLYHADEQWVASTVELSHKRNEREFQQTLDLVHRQQRIYLDTLHLLQKAVLSTDSQKRFNEPIWFAAQVLNNNCQIRHLEYFTDIIAPLATKLVKSMEQIRLVTRRLLHKQQTLKQKQSESSSFFHAFFSNSNQSDTTFYNSHQHHDLLKRVEPHLVELLYDWTNFEKTLYECYVHTVFGKYHTNLIMEEQQKSNCTEIIQQQQQLPHELFHDEFTQLLPIVLERAINLQIMDIQSIQSLDPIAFVAVPRLTILAGVTWLTHLTGWRSNISTLPIWVKSHIETLSRITSALDALENQLLKNQTEDAHHSFVQRYQRLEQGLVTGRSILQDESDPCQQLEKQIFLDICNIADSILSSHQTQAFTVVLCHLFRHFGTQYDIEFEESEDAVPLECTILDLAI
;
A
#
# COMPACT_ATOMS: atom_id res chain seq x y z
N MET A 1 13.43 -3.21 -1.55
CA MET A 1 12.50 -3.46 -0.43
C MET A 1 11.26 -2.63 -0.72
N THR A 2 10.10 -3.24 -0.95
CA THR A 2 8.84 -2.51 -1.14
C THR A 2 8.34 -2.06 0.23
N GLN A 3 8.77 -0.87 0.65
CA GLN A 3 8.22 -0.22 1.84
C GLN A 3 6.76 0.09 1.52
N LEU A 4 5.85 -0.40 2.35
CA LEU A 4 4.43 -0.05 2.26
C LEU A 4 4.28 1.46 2.22
N ASP A 5 3.32 1.91 1.42
CA ASP A 5 2.92 3.30 1.41
C ASP A 5 2.61 3.76 2.86
N PRO A 6 3.32 4.78 3.40
CA PRO A 6 3.06 5.35 4.73
C PRO A 6 1.58 5.70 4.96
N PHE A 7 0.82 5.95 3.90
CA PHE A 7 -0.59 6.27 3.98
C PHE A 7 -1.54 5.07 4.13
N ILE A 8 -1.15 3.87 3.70
CA ILE A 8 -1.88 2.66 4.11
C ILE A 8 -1.75 2.54 5.64
N ILE A 9 -0.56 2.77 6.18
CA ILE A 9 -0.30 2.76 7.63
C ILE A 9 -1.13 3.83 8.36
N TYR A 10 -1.31 5.01 7.74
CA TYR A 10 -2.19 6.08 8.23
C TYR A 10 -3.65 5.62 8.35
N THR A 11 -4.16 5.03 7.28
CA THR A 11 -5.59 4.72 7.14
C THR A 11 -5.99 3.58 8.05
N VAL A 12 -5.12 2.57 8.21
CA VAL A 12 -5.38 1.40 9.04
C VAL A 12 -5.41 1.71 10.55
N LYS A 13 -4.68 2.72 11.05
CA LYS A 13 -4.60 3.00 12.49
C LYS A 13 -5.87 3.59 13.10
N LEU A 14 -6.92 3.83 12.31
CA LEU A 14 -8.14 4.53 12.72
C LEU A 14 -9.35 3.61 12.56
N ALA A 15 -9.46 2.64 13.48
CA ALA A 15 -10.65 1.81 13.61
C ALA A 15 -11.77 2.60 14.30
N MET A 16 -12.93 2.72 13.65
CA MET A 16 -14.14 3.24 14.26
C MET A 16 -15.16 2.10 14.42
N ASP A 17 -15.80 2.02 15.58
CA ASP A 17 -16.98 1.18 15.73
C ASP A 17 -18.05 1.62 14.73
N PHE A 18 -18.81 0.66 14.20
CA PHE A 18 -20.03 0.95 13.44
C PHE A 18 -20.99 1.70 14.37
N LYS A 19 -20.99 3.04 14.35
CA LYS A 19 -22.12 3.79 14.89
C LYS A 19 -23.28 3.45 13.98
N SER A 20 -24.27 2.75 14.51
CA SER A 20 -25.56 2.54 13.85
C SER A 20 -26.13 3.89 13.45
N VAL A 21 -25.90 4.30 12.21
CA VAL A 21 -26.70 5.34 11.56
C VAL A 21 -28.03 4.67 11.22
N GLU A 22 -28.92 4.59 12.19
CA GLU A 22 -30.35 4.45 11.90
C GLU A 22 -31.01 5.85 11.91
N PRO A 23 -31.88 6.14 10.93
CA PRO A 23 -32.55 7.41 10.81
C PRO A 23 -33.65 7.54 11.86
N SER A 24 -33.58 8.62 12.65
CA SER A 24 -34.68 9.33 13.31
C SER A 24 -36.03 8.56 13.42
N THR A 25 -36.25 7.90 14.56
CA THR A 25 -37.60 7.75 15.10
C THR A 25 -37.60 8.24 16.55
N PRO A 26 -38.43 9.25 16.91
CA PRO A 26 -38.41 9.83 18.24
C PRO A 26 -39.15 8.90 19.21
N ILE A 27 -38.40 8.11 19.99
CA ILE A 27 -38.93 7.43 21.17
C ILE A 27 -38.85 8.41 22.35
N PRO A 28 -39.96 8.66 23.07
CA PRO A 28 -39.97 9.62 24.16
C PRO A 28 -39.13 9.12 25.34
N LYS A 29 -38.32 10.05 25.85
CA LYS A 29 -37.39 9.90 26.97
C LYS A 29 -38.10 9.45 28.24
N THR A 30 -37.64 8.36 28.84
CA THR A 30 -37.76 8.16 30.29
C THR A 30 -36.39 8.25 30.94
N PHE A 31 -36.36 9.18 31.87
CA PHE A 31 -35.40 9.58 32.89
C PHE A 31 -34.28 8.62 33.29
N ASP A 32 -33.16 9.28 33.58
CA ASP A 32 -32.00 8.85 34.39
C ASP A 32 -31.00 7.90 33.72
N GLU A 33 -30.02 8.49 33.03
CA GLU A 33 -28.60 8.21 33.33
C GLU A 33 -27.71 9.32 32.76
N GLN A 34 -27.10 10.06 33.68
CA GLN A 34 -25.92 10.87 33.44
C GLN A 34 -24.76 9.91 33.20
N ASP A 35 -24.24 9.86 31.97
CA ASP A 35 -22.78 9.75 31.82
C ASP A 35 -22.31 10.40 30.52
N ASN A 36 -21.56 11.48 30.72
CA ASN A 36 -20.71 12.13 29.74
C ASN A 36 -19.55 11.19 29.40
N SER A 37 -19.45 10.69 28.16
CA SER A 37 -18.12 10.47 27.57
C SER A 37 -18.10 10.71 26.07
N THR A 38 -17.57 11.88 25.73
CA THR A 38 -16.90 12.18 24.48
C THR A 38 -15.53 11.49 24.48
N ASN A 39 -15.34 10.35 23.80
CA ASN A 39 -14.08 10.07 23.09
C ASN A 39 -14.09 8.78 22.22
N PRO A 40 -13.32 8.76 21.12
CA PRO A 40 -13.35 7.72 20.10
C PRO A 40 -12.14 6.76 20.22
N MET A 41 -12.20 5.76 21.10
CA MET A 41 -11.54 4.44 20.98
C MET A 41 -11.82 3.69 22.29
N PHE A 42 -12.76 2.75 22.30
CA PHE A 42 -12.92 1.91 23.49
C PHE A 42 -11.79 0.86 23.54
N PRO A 43 -11.10 0.67 24.69
CA PRO A 43 -10.14 -0.42 24.87
C PRO A 43 -10.72 -1.79 24.50
N ASP A 44 -12.02 -1.97 24.74
CA ASP A 44 -12.77 -3.19 24.40
C ASP A 44 -12.86 -3.43 22.89
N THR A 45 -13.01 -2.36 22.09
CA THR A 45 -13.07 -2.45 20.62
C THR A 45 -11.74 -2.89 20.04
N MET A 46 -10.63 -2.30 20.51
CA MET A 46 -9.31 -2.68 20.02
C MET A 46 -8.92 -4.09 20.45
N ALA A 47 -9.23 -4.49 21.70
CA ALA A 47 -9.04 -5.86 22.15
C ALA A 47 -9.85 -6.84 21.29
N ARG A 48 -11.12 -6.52 20.98
CA ARG A 48 -11.97 -7.32 20.09
C ARG A 48 -11.38 -7.47 18.70
N ILE A 49 -10.94 -6.37 18.08
CA ILE A 49 -10.33 -6.39 16.73
C ILE A 49 -9.06 -7.25 16.70
N MET A 50 -8.23 -7.11 17.72
CA MET A 50 -6.95 -7.81 17.81
C MET A 50 -7.07 -9.27 18.20
N THR A 51 -8.21 -9.68 18.76
CA THR A 51 -8.43 -11.04 19.23
C THR A 51 -8.37 -12.01 18.06
N ILE A 52 -7.63 -13.11 18.25
CA ILE A 52 -7.64 -14.24 17.35
C ILE A 52 -8.16 -15.48 18.07
N ASN A 53 -8.87 -16.31 17.32
CA ASN A 53 -9.41 -17.56 17.85
C ASN A 53 -8.25 -18.48 18.30
N ALA A 54 -8.31 -18.90 19.55
CA ALA A 54 -7.45 -19.96 20.07
C ALA A 54 -7.89 -21.30 19.44
N LEU A 55 -6.93 -22.01 18.83
CA LEU A 55 -7.20 -23.28 18.18
C LEU A 55 -6.84 -24.42 19.14
N HIS A 56 -7.79 -24.87 19.95
CA HIS A 56 -7.55 -25.97 20.89
C HIS A 56 -7.52 -27.32 20.17
N GLU A 57 -6.33 -27.76 19.77
CA GLU A 57 -6.09 -29.16 19.40
C GLU A 57 -5.41 -29.85 20.58
N GLY A 58 -6.11 -30.81 21.21
CA GLY A 58 -5.57 -31.59 22.33
C GLY A 58 -4.38 -32.43 21.87
N GLY A 59 -3.17 -31.89 22.05
CA GLY A 59 -1.92 -32.49 21.61
C GLY A 59 -0.74 -31.94 22.38
N LYS A 60 0.40 -32.64 22.33
CA LYS A 60 1.63 -32.16 22.94
C LYS A 60 2.18 -31.01 22.10
N GLU A 61 2.71 -29.97 22.74
CA GLU A 61 3.37 -28.87 22.04
C GLU A 61 4.57 -29.38 21.20
N PRO A 62 4.70 -28.98 19.92
CA PRO A 62 5.84 -29.33 19.09
C PRO A 62 7.11 -28.66 19.61
N GLU A 63 8.22 -29.41 19.59
CA GLU A 63 9.53 -28.85 19.94
C GLU A 63 9.89 -27.72 18.97
N LEU A 64 10.27 -26.57 19.53
CA LEU A 64 10.74 -25.42 18.77
C LEU A 64 12.07 -25.77 18.10
N ARG A 65 12.07 -25.83 16.77
CA ARG A 65 13.29 -26.11 15.99
C ARG A 65 13.47 -25.06 14.90
N ARG A 66 14.68 -24.53 14.78
CA ARG A 66 15.02 -23.43 13.85
C ARG A 66 14.94 -23.83 12.37
N ASP A 67 15.18 -25.10 12.09
CA ASP A 67 15.14 -25.71 10.77
C ASP A 67 13.72 -26.12 10.34
N ASN A 68 12.77 -26.17 11.28
CA ASN A 68 11.39 -26.53 11.02
C ASN A 68 10.49 -25.30 10.99
N VAL A 69 10.27 -24.75 9.79
CA VAL A 69 9.44 -23.56 9.59
C VAL A 69 8.00 -23.73 10.11
N LEU A 70 7.41 -24.94 10.03
CA LEU A 70 6.08 -25.20 10.59
C LEU A 70 6.07 -25.09 12.11
N SER A 71 7.13 -25.58 12.78
CA SER A 71 7.29 -25.41 14.22
C SER A 71 7.44 -23.93 14.59
N LEU A 72 8.28 -23.18 13.87
CA LEU A 72 8.40 -21.73 14.08
C LEU A 72 7.05 -21.02 13.95
N LEU A 73 6.27 -21.37 12.93
CA LEU A 73 4.95 -20.77 12.68
C LEU A 73 3.95 -21.09 13.79
N TYR A 74 3.96 -22.32 14.30
CA TYR A 74 3.15 -22.72 15.45
C TYR A 74 3.47 -21.92 16.70
N HIS A 75 4.76 -21.77 17.02
CA HIS A 75 5.20 -21.02 18.21
C HIS A 75 4.89 -19.53 18.08
N ALA A 76 5.06 -18.95 16.89
CA ALA A 76 4.65 -17.57 16.63
C ALA A 76 3.13 -17.38 16.80
N ASP A 77 2.33 -18.35 16.37
CA ASP A 77 0.86 -18.35 16.55
C ASP A 77 0.47 -18.41 18.04
N GLU A 78 1.07 -19.32 18.81
CA GLU A 78 0.80 -19.43 20.26
C GLU A 78 1.16 -18.15 21.02
N GLN A 79 2.31 -17.54 20.71
CA GLN A 79 2.71 -16.27 21.33
C GLN A 79 1.77 -15.13 20.97
N TRP A 80 1.27 -15.10 19.73
CA TRP A 80 0.28 -14.14 19.31
C TRP A 80 -1.05 -14.35 20.04
N VAL A 81 -1.57 -15.59 20.10
CA VAL A 81 -2.80 -15.94 20.85
C VAL A 81 -2.66 -15.51 22.31
N ALA A 82 -1.57 -15.90 22.98
CA ALA A 82 -1.31 -15.57 24.38
C ALA A 82 -1.33 -14.05 24.63
N SER A 83 -0.69 -13.26 23.75
CA SER A 83 -0.67 -11.80 23.86
C SER A 83 -2.06 -11.18 23.66
N THR A 84 -2.89 -11.75 22.79
CA THR A 84 -4.27 -11.28 22.59
C THR A 84 -5.19 -11.60 23.78
N VAL A 85 -4.99 -12.77 24.40
CA VAL A 85 -5.69 -13.13 25.65
C VAL A 85 -5.27 -12.18 26.77
N GLU A 86 -3.97 -11.90 26.91
CA GLU A 86 -3.47 -10.94 27.90
C GLU A 86 -4.09 -9.55 27.68
N LEU A 87 -4.15 -9.07 26.44
CA LEU A 87 -4.75 -7.77 26.09
C LEU A 87 -6.20 -7.66 26.59
N SER A 88 -6.99 -8.72 26.45
CA SER A 88 -8.40 -8.76 26.89
C SER A 88 -8.59 -8.62 28.41
N HIS A 89 -7.54 -8.86 29.20
CA HIS A 89 -7.59 -8.79 30.65
C HIS A 89 -7.05 -7.46 31.22
N LYS A 90 -6.40 -6.63 30.40
CA LYS A 90 -5.81 -5.36 30.85
C LYS A 90 -6.84 -4.22 30.82
N ARG A 91 -7.10 -3.61 31.97
CA ARG A 91 -7.97 -2.42 32.11
C ARG A 91 -7.22 -1.10 32.33
N ASN A 92 -5.96 -1.18 32.75
CA ASN A 92 -5.11 -0.01 32.94
C ASN A 92 -4.59 0.47 31.57
N GLU A 93 -4.84 1.72 31.21
CA GLU A 93 -4.48 2.31 29.91
C GLU A 93 -3.00 2.15 29.54
N ARG A 94 -2.07 2.33 30.50
CA ARG A 94 -0.64 2.18 30.22
C ARG A 94 -0.24 0.74 29.95
N GLU A 95 -0.77 -0.19 30.74
CA GLU A 95 -0.52 -1.62 30.54
C GLU A 95 -1.20 -2.13 29.28
N PHE A 96 -2.39 -1.60 28.98
CA PHE A 96 -3.14 -1.89 27.76
C PHE A 96 -2.33 -1.50 26.53
N GLN A 97 -1.77 -0.29 26.49
CA GLN A 97 -0.95 0.16 25.36
C GLN A 97 0.32 -0.70 25.20
N GLN A 98 1.00 -1.04 26.30
CA GLN A 98 2.17 -1.92 26.25
C GLN A 98 1.83 -3.33 25.72
N THR A 99 0.69 -3.86 26.13
CA THR A 99 0.21 -5.18 25.67
C THR A 99 -0.25 -5.11 24.22
N LEU A 100 -0.86 -4.00 23.80
CA LEU A 100 -1.25 -3.76 22.41
C LEU A 100 -0.02 -3.72 21.49
N ASP A 101 1.03 -2.99 21.89
CA ASP A 101 2.30 -2.94 21.16
C ASP A 101 2.94 -4.33 21.07
N LEU A 102 2.82 -5.15 22.13
CA LEU A 102 3.25 -6.54 22.14
C LEU A 102 2.46 -7.38 21.12
N VAL A 103 1.13 -7.24 21.06
CA VAL A 103 0.28 -7.95 20.07
C VAL A 103 0.70 -7.61 18.64
N HIS A 104 0.86 -6.32 18.31
CA HIS A 104 1.34 -5.89 16.98
C HIS A 104 2.74 -6.46 16.66
N ARG A 105 3.61 -6.60 17.68
CA ARG A 105 4.91 -7.23 17.51
C ARG A 105 4.79 -8.72 17.21
N GLN A 106 3.92 -9.45 17.92
CA GLN A 106 3.71 -10.87 17.66
C GLN A 106 3.06 -11.13 16.30
N GLN A 107 2.14 -10.26 15.86
CA GLN A 107 1.60 -10.29 14.50
C GLN A 107 2.70 -10.16 13.45
N ARG A 108 3.61 -9.18 13.60
CA ARG A 108 4.76 -9.03 12.70
C ARG A 108 5.64 -10.27 12.66
N ILE A 109 5.94 -10.87 13.82
CA ILE A 109 6.74 -12.11 13.91
C ILE A 109 6.03 -13.26 13.18
N TYR A 110 4.72 -13.40 13.35
CA TYR A 110 3.93 -14.42 12.66
C TYR A 110 3.97 -14.20 11.13
N LEU A 111 3.74 -12.97 10.66
CA LEU A 111 3.77 -12.62 9.23
C LEU A 111 5.16 -12.80 8.60
N ASP A 112 6.24 -12.45 9.31
CA ASP A 112 7.60 -12.70 8.85
C ASP A 112 7.89 -14.22 8.78
N THR A 113 7.38 -15.01 9.73
CA THR A 113 7.50 -16.48 9.71
C THR A 113 6.68 -17.10 8.58
N LEU A 114 5.51 -16.55 8.27
CA LEU A 114 4.69 -16.94 7.13
C LEU A 114 5.38 -16.65 5.78
N HIS A 115 6.13 -15.56 5.70
CA HIS A 115 6.99 -15.27 4.56
C HIS A 115 8.15 -16.28 4.41
N LEU A 116 8.72 -16.77 5.53
CA LEU A 116 9.69 -17.88 5.47
C LEU A 116 9.05 -19.18 4.97
N LEU A 117 7.80 -19.45 5.36
CA LEU A 117 7.04 -20.59 4.86
C LEU A 117 6.79 -20.46 3.36
N GLN A 118 6.41 -19.26 2.88
CA GLN A 118 6.30 -18.96 1.45
C GLN A 118 7.58 -19.27 0.70
N LYS A 119 8.73 -18.80 1.20
CA LYS A 119 10.05 -19.09 0.59
C LYS A 119 10.38 -20.57 0.56
N ALA A 120 9.97 -21.32 1.57
CA ALA A 120 10.25 -22.75 1.67
C ALA A 120 9.34 -23.61 0.76
N VAL A 121 8.13 -23.14 0.47
CA VAL A 121 7.11 -23.89 -0.27
C VAL A 121 7.03 -23.46 -1.74
N LEU A 122 7.02 -22.16 -2.00
CA LEU A 122 6.83 -21.59 -3.32
C LEU A 122 8.19 -21.17 -3.90
N SER A 123 8.55 -21.76 -5.04
CA SER A 123 9.82 -21.50 -5.75
C SER A 123 9.74 -20.28 -6.69
N THR A 124 8.69 -19.46 -6.61
CA THR A 124 8.44 -18.34 -7.52
C THR A 124 9.27 -17.10 -7.16
N ASP A 125 9.75 -16.38 -8.18
CA ASP A 125 10.51 -15.13 -8.03
C ASP A 125 9.69 -13.99 -7.38
N SER A 126 8.35 -14.08 -7.42
CA SER A 126 7.43 -13.14 -6.78
C SER A 126 7.26 -13.42 -5.28
N GLN A 127 8.32 -13.17 -4.50
CA GLN A 127 8.26 -13.25 -3.05
C GLN A 127 7.55 -12.02 -2.46
N LYS A 128 6.33 -12.20 -1.96
CA LYS A 128 5.57 -11.14 -1.33
C LYS A 128 5.90 -11.04 0.15
N ARG A 129 6.15 -9.84 0.65
CA ARG A 129 6.28 -9.61 2.09
C ARG A 129 4.91 -9.29 2.66
N PHE A 130 4.52 -10.01 3.70
CA PHE A 130 3.29 -9.72 4.43
C PHE A 130 3.54 -8.60 5.42
N ASN A 131 2.63 -7.63 5.42
CA ASN A 131 2.76 -6.43 6.22
C ASN A 131 1.63 -6.32 7.22
N GLU A 132 1.98 -5.99 8.47
CA GLU A 132 1.04 -5.95 9.58
C GLU A 132 -0.10 -4.92 9.38
N PRO A 133 0.11 -3.70 8.83
CA PRO A 133 -1.00 -2.77 8.61
C PRO A 133 -2.08 -3.34 7.68
N ILE A 134 -1.72 -4.05 6.61
CA ILE A 134 -2.71 -4.70 5.74
C ILE A 134 -3.51 -5.74 6.51
N TRP A 135 -2.82 -6.56 7.31
CA TRP A 135 -3.49 -7.56 8.15
C TRP A 135 -4.42 -6.91 9.17
N PHE A 136 -3.96 -5.86 9.85
CA PHE A 136 -4.76 -5.16 10.85
C PHE A 136 -6.02 -4.53 10.23
N ALA A 137 -5.93 -3.95 9.02
CA ALA A 137 -7.12 -3.47 8.30
C ALA A 137 -8.13 -4.59 8.01
N ALA A 138 -7.65 -5.77 7.62
CA ALA A 138 -8.52 -6.91 7.42
C ALA A 138 -9.22 -7.32 8.74
N GLN A 139 -8.51 -7.28 9.87
CA GLN A 139 -9.09 -7.55 11.19
C GLN A 139 -10.15 -6.52 11.59
N VAL A 140 -9.90 -5.22 11.36
CA VAL A 140 -10.86 -4.14 11.63
C VAL A 140 -12.17 -4.41 10.88
N LEU A 141 -12.07 -4.61 9.57
CA LEU A 141 -13.23 -4.82 8.70
C LEU A 141 -13.97 -6.13 9.00
N ASN A 142 -13.25 -7.21 9.30
CA ASN A 142 -13.85 -8.49 9.66
C ASN A 142 -14.61 -8.44 11.00
N ASN A 143 -14.23 -7.53 11.90
CA ASN A 143 -14.92 -7.31 13.17
C ASN A 143 -16.05 -6.26 13.07
N ASN A 144 -16.61 -6.05 11.88
CA ASN A 144 -17.66 -5.07 11.59
C ASN A 144 -17.31 -3.64 12.04
N CYS A 145 -16.02 -3.29 12.03
CA CYS A 145 -15.56 -1.94 12.26
C CYS A 145 -15.28 -1.27 10.92
N GLN A 146 -15.31 0.06 10.90
CA GLN A 146 -14.98 0.84 9.72
C GLN A 146 -13.54 1.34 9.82
N ILE A 147 -12.88 1.39 8.68
CA ILE A 147 -11.62 2.10 8.55
C ILE A 147 -11.97 3.56 8.25
N ARG A 148 -11.50 4.47 9.10
CA ARG A 148 -11.83 5.89 8.97
C ARG A 148 -11.44 6.44 7.61
N HIS A 149 -12.29 7.30 7.06
CA HIS A 149 -12.24 7.86 5.71
C HIS A 149 -12.54 6.85 4.59
N LEU A 150 -12.60 5.55 4.86
CA LEU A 150 -12.99 4.52 3.88
C LEU A 150 -14.41 3.99 4.13
N GLU A 151 -15.25 4.70 4.90
CA GLU A 151 -16.57 4.23 5.33
C GLU A 151 -17.46 3.91 4.12
N TYR A 152 -17.40 4.75 3.08
CA TYR A 152 -18.13 4.57 1.82
C TYR A 152 -17.76 3.29 1.07
N PHE A 153 -16.53 2.77 1.28
CA PHE A 153 -16.03 1.57 0.61
C PHE A 153 -16.20 0.30 1.42
N THR A 154 -16.72 0.38 2.65
CA THR A 154 -16.82 -0.75 3.58
C THR A 154 -17.48 -1.97 2.93
N ASP A 155 -18.57 -1.78 2.18
CA ASP A 155 -19.30 -2.86 1.52
C ASP A 155 -18.48 -3.59 0.46
N ILE A 156 -17.46 -2.94 -0.11
CA ILE A 156 -16.55 -3.49 -1.12
C ILE A 156 -15.37 -4.21 -0.46
N ILE A 157 -14.76 -3.60 0.56
CA ILE A 157 -13.52 -4.10 1.19
C ILE A 157 -13.78 -5.16 2.27
N ALA A 158 -14.91 -5.11 3.00
CA ALA A 158 -15.20 -6.04 4.08
C ALA A 158 -15.35 -7.51 3.64
N PRO A 159 -15.99 -7.83 2.49
CA PRO A 159 -16.01 -9.20 1.99
C PRO A 159 -14.63 -9.76 1.67
N LEU A 160 -13.72 -8.92 1.15
CA LEU A 160 -12.35 -9.31 0.84
C LEU A 160 -11.53 -9.51 2.11
N ALA A 161 -11.67 -8.63 3.10
CA ALA A 161 -11.08 -8.80 4.43
C ALA A 161 -11.51 -10.11 5.09
N THR A 162 -12.81 -10.44 5.01
CA THR A 162 -13.35 -11.69 5.57
C THR A 162 -12.74 -12.93 4.89
N LYS A 163 -12.54 -12.90 3.57
CA LYS A 163 -11.85 -13.99 2.83
C LYS A 163 -10.41 -14.12 3.29
N LEU A 164 -9.68 -13.00 3.36
CA LEU A 164 -8.29 -12.97 3.81
C LEU A 164 -8.13 -13.55 5.23
N VAL A 165 -9.00 -13.16 6.16
CA VAL A 165 -8.98 -13.67 7.54
C VAL A 165 -9.25 -15.18 7.55
N LYS A 166 -10.23 -15.67 6.79
CA LYS A 166 -10.50 -17.13 6.68
C LYS A 166 -9.31 -17.89 6.11
N SER A 167 -8.66 -17.38 5.07
CA SER A 167 -7.48 -18.03 4.46
C SER A 167 -6.30 -18.07 5.44
N MET A 168 -6.12 -17.02 6.26
CA MET A 168 -5.15 -17.03 7.35
C MET A 168 -5.50 -18.09 8.42
N GLU A 169 -6.75 -18.19 8.83
CA GLU A 169 -7.21 -19.22 9.77
C GLU A 169 -7.01 -20.64 9.21
N GLN A 170 -7.21 -20.86 7.91
CA GLN A 170 -6.93 -22.16 7.28
C GLN A 170 -5.45 -22.52 7.37
N ILE A 171 -4.53 -21.58 7.12
CA ILE A 171 -3.10 -21.82 7.29
C ILE A 171 -2.75 -22.21 8.73
N ARG A 172 -3.32 -21.48 9.71
CA ARG A 172 -3.13 -21.77 11.14
C ARG A 172 -3.61 -23.20 11.48
N LEU A 173 -4.82 -23.55 11.04
CA LEU A 173 -5.42 -24.88 11.25
C LEU A 173 -4.60 -26.00 10.58
N VAL A 174 -4.24 -25.84 9.31
CA VAL A 174 -3.50 -26.86 8.55
C VAL A 174 -2.12 -27.07 9.16
N THR A 175 -1.44 -26.01 9.57
CA THR A 175 -0.14 -26.08 10.24
C THR A 175 -0.22 -26.92 11.53
N ARG A 176 -1.20 -26.63 12.40
CA ARG A 176 -1.42 -27.38 13.64
C ARG A 176 -1.73 -28.86 13.37
N ARG A 177 -2.63 -29.16 12.43
CA ARG A 177 -2.97 -30.53 12.04
C ARG A 177 -1.78 -31.31 11.50
N LEU A 178 -0.91 -30.68 10.72
CA LEU A 178 0.27 -31.33 10.15
C LEU A 178 1.32 -31.63 11.23
N LEU A 179 1.55 -30.70 12.15
CA LEU A 179 2.46 -30.91 13.29
C LEU A 179 1.94 -31.99 14.22
N HIS A 180 0.65 -32.00 14.53
CA HIS A 180 0.03 -33.05 15.34
C HIS A 180 0.19 -34.43 14.68
N LYS A 181 -0.11 -34.55 13.37
CA LYS A 181 0.12 -35.78 12.61
C LYS A 181 1.57 -36.23 12.66
N GLN A 182 2.52 -35.30 12.53
CA GLN A 182 3.94 -35.60 12.60
C GLN A 182 4.34 -36.17 13.97
N GLN A 183 3.83 -35.59 15.06
CA GLN A 183 4.08 -36.09 16.41
C GLN A 183 3.47 -37.46 16.65
N THR A 184 2.23 -37.69 16.21
CA THR A 184 1.57 -39.00 16.34
C THR A 184 2.36 -40.08 15.59
N LEU A 185 2.91 -39.76 14.41
CA LEU A 185 3.76 -40.68 13.65
C LEU A 185 5.06 -41.00 14.41
N LYS A 186 5.71 -39.99 15.00
CA LYS A 186 6.92 -40.19 15.83
C LYS A 186 6.65 -41.05 17.06
N GLN A 187 5.52 -40.85 17.74
CA GLN A 187 5.12 -41.68 18.89
C GLN A 187 4.88 -43.14 18.48
N LYS A 188 4.13 -43.37 17.40
CA LYS A 188 3.91 -44.73 16.87
C LYS A 188 5.22 -45.40 16.44
N GLN A 189 6.15 -44.65 15.85
CA GLN A 189 7.48 -45.16 15.50
C GLN A 189 8.29 -45.49 16.75
N SER A 190 8.26 -44.66 17.79
CA SER A 190 8.93 -44.95 19.07
C SER A 190 8.37 -46.21 19.75
N GLU A 191 7.05 -46.41 19.71
CA GLU A 191 6.39 -47.59 20.28
C GLU A 191 6.71 -48.88 19.51
N SER A 192 6.77 -48.80 18.18
CA SER A 192 7.10 -49.95 17.30
C SER A 192 8.60 -50.25 17.20
N SER A 193 9.47 -49.24 17.36
CA SER A 193 10.94 -49.40 17.32
C SER A 193 11.57 -49.73 18.68
N SER A 194 10.87 -49.47 19.79
CA SER A 194 11.38 -49.77 21.15
C SER A 194 11.69 -51.24 21.40
N PHE A 195 11.19 -52.17 20.58
CA PHE A 195 11.51 -53.61 20.74
C PHE A 195 12.74 -54.09 19.96
N PHE A 196 13.15 -53.42 18.87
CA PHE A 196 14.27 -53.89 18.02
C PHE A 196 15.45 -52.91 17.90
N HIS A 197 15.29 -51.61 18.21
CA HIS A 197 16.37 -50.63 18.03
C HIS A 197 17.28 -50.39 19.24
N ALA A 198 16.98 -50.93 20.42
CA ALA A 198 17.86 -50.85 21.59
C ALA A 198 19.21 -51.57 21.40
N PHE A 199 19.39 -52.35 20.32
CA PHE A 199 20.62 -53.11 20.05
C PHE A 199 21.53 -52.52 18.95
N PHE A 200 21.11 -51.53 18.15
CA PHE A 200 21.89 -51.12 16.96
C PHE A 200 22.03 -49.62 16.66
N SER A 201 21.63 -48.69 17.52
CA SER A 201 21.83 -47.25 17.25
C SER A 201 22.84 -46.62 18.20
N ASN A 202 24.13 -46.76 17.87
CA ASN A 202 25.18 -45.87 18.34
C ASN A 202 25.88 -45.28 17.11
N SER A 203 25.27 -44.25 16.52
CA SER A 203 25.94 -43.40 15.54
C SER A 203 25.48 -41.95 15.70
N ASN A 204 26.38 -41.15 16.23
CA ASN A 204 26.35 -39.69 16.22
C ASN A 204 26.45 -39.20 14.76
N GLN A 205 25.33 -39.18 14.02
CA GLN A 205 25.23 -38.42 12.77
C GLN A 205 24.64 -37.05 13.08
N SER A 206 25.52 -36.06 13.02
CA SER A 206 25.23 -34.63 13.10
C SER A 206 24.21 -34.19 12.04
N ASP A 207 23.10 -33.63 12.51
CA ASP A 207 22.31 -32.49 12.01
C ASP A 207 22.72 -31.84 10.68
N THR A 208 22.68 -32.59 9.57
CA THR A 208 22.68 -31.98 8.24
C THR A 208 21.38 -32.30 7.52
N THR A 209 20.57 -31.24 7.38
CA THR A 209 19.47 -31.02 6.42
C THR A 209 18.11 -31.66 6.70
N PHE A 210 17.37 -31.06 7.63
CA PHE A 210 15.92 -31.23 7.78
C PHE A 210 15.12 -31.11 6.46
N TYR A 211 15.58 -30.25 5.55
CA TYR A 211 15.00 -30.09 4.21
C TYR A 211 15.18 -31.30 3.28
N ASN A 212 16.08 -32.24 3.59
CA ASN A 212 16.37 -33.40 2.73
C ASN A 212 15.56 -34.65 3.07
N SER A 213 14.73 -34.64 4.13
CA SER A 213 13.84 -35.77 4.36
C SER A 213 12.61 -35.65 3.46
N HIS A 214 12.37 -36.65 2.61
CA HIS A 214 11.18 -36.70 1.73
C HIS A 214 9.86 -36.46 2.47
N GLN A 215 9.78 -36.89 3.74
CA GLN A 215 8.61 -36.70 4.60
C GLN A 215 8.32 -35.22 4.91
N HIS A 216 9.35 -34.39 5.06
CA HIS A 216 9.18 -32.95 5.30
C HIS A 216 8.69 -32.21 4.06
N HIS A 217 9.21 -32.60 2.90
CA HIS A 217 8.75 -32.04 1.64
C HIS A 217 7.27 -32.37 1.36
N ASP A 218 6.82 -33.58 1.67
CA ASP A 218 5.42 -33.98 1.51
C ASP A 218 4.46 -33.23 2.46
N LEU A 219 4.92 -32.89 3.68
CA LEU A 219 4.15 -32.07 4.61
C LEU A 219 4.01 -30.63 4.11
N LEU A 220 5.11 -30.04 3.62
CA LEU A 220 5.12 -28.69 3.07
C LEU A 220 4.23 -28.55 1.83
N LYS A 221 4.25 -29.56 0.94
CA LYS A 221 3.34 -29.64 -0.22
C LYS A 221 1.85 -29.61 0.14
N ARG A 222 1.47 -30.09 1.34
CA ARG A 222 0.08 -30.02 1.79
C ARG A 222 -0.35 -28.62 2.23
N VAL A 223 0.60 -27.74 2.52
CA VAL A 223 0.34 -26.33 2.88
C VAL A 223 0.24 -25.44 1.64
N GLU A 224 0.92 -25.83 0.56
CA GLU A 224 0.98 -25.11 -0.72
C GLU A 224 -0.38 -24.58 -1.23
N PRO A 225 -1.46 -25.37 -1.38
CA PRO A 225 -2.72 -24.85 -1.92
C PRO A 225 -3.33 -23.74 -1.06
N HIS A 226 -3.24 -23.86 0.27
CA HIS A 226 -3.74 -22.85 1.19
C HIS A 226 -2.88 -21.57 1.17
N LEU A 227 -1.59 -21.72 0.88
CA LEU A 227 -0.66 -20.59 0.81
C LEU A 227 -0.88 -19.80 -0.49
N VAL A 228 -1.16 -20.50 -1.59
CA VAL A 228 -1.57 -19.88 -2.86
C VAL A 228 -2.89 -19.11 -2.69
N GLU A 229 -3.88 -19.71 -2.04
CA GLU A 229 -5.16 -19.06 -1.73
C GLU A 229 -4.96 -17.82 -0.86
N LEU A 230 -4.16 -17.91 0.21
CA LEU A 230 -3.82 -16.77 1.05
C LEU A 230 -3.15 -15.64 0.25
N LEU A 231 -2.19 -15.96 -0.62
CA LEU A 231 -1.49 -14.95 -1.43
C LEU A 231 -2.42 -14.23 -2.41
N TYR A 232 -3.35 -14.97 -3.00
CA TYR A 232 -4.39 -14.42 -3.86
C TYR A 232 -5.30 -13.47 -3.08
N ASP A 233 -5.86 -13.93 -1.95
CA ASP A 233 -6.75 -13.11 -1.12
C ASP A 233 -6.04 -11.89 -0.55
N TRP A 234 -4.78 -12.04 -0.12
CA TRP A 234 -3.97 -10.94 0.38
C TRP A 234 -3.77 -9.89 -0.70
N THR A 235 -3.40 -10.31 -1.91
CA THR A 235 -3.13 -9.40 -3.02
C THR A 235 -4.38 -8.66 -3.46
N ASN A 236 -5.51 -9.35 -3.54
CA ASN A 236 -6.78 -8.71 -3.87
C ASN A 236 -7.20 -7.71 -2.79
N PHE A 237 -7.12 -8.10 -1.51
CA PHE A 237 -7.49 -7.21 -0.42
C PHE A 237 -6.59 -5.97 -0.36
N GLU A 238 -5.27 -6.14 -0.41
CA GLU A 238 -4.30 -5.04 -0.40
C GLU A 238 -4.51 -4.08 -1.58
N LYS A 239 -4.72 -4.63 -2.77
CA LYS A 239 -5.01 -3.86 -3.98
C LYS A 239 -6.28 -3.04 -3.82
N THR A 240 -7.40 -3.65 -3.45
CA THR A 240 -8.68 -2.95 -3.32
C THR A 240 -8.65 -1.95 -2.16
N LEU A 241 -7.99 -2.26 -1.05
CA LEU A 241 -7.79 -1.33 0.06
C LEU A 241 -7.04 -0.08 -0.41
N TYR A 242 -6.00 -0.25 -1.21
CA TYR A 242 -5.24 0.85 -1.79
C TYR A 242 -6.08 1.66 -2.79
N GLU A 243 -6.83 1.01 -3.66
CA GLU A 243 -7.75 1.63 -4.61
C GLU A 243 -8.81 2.51 -3.92
N CYS A 244 -9.41 2.02 -2.84
CA CYS A 244 -10.36 2.77 -2.02
C CYS A 244 -9.69 3.95 -1.31
N TYR A 245 -8.46 3.78 -0.84
CA TYR A 245 -7.67 4.87 -0.27
C TYR A 245 -7.41 5.97 -1.31
N VAL A 246 -6.92 5.59 -2.49
CA VAL A 246 -6.66 6.54 -3.57
C VAL A 246 -7.94 7.24 -4.00
N HIS A 247 -9.07 6.53 -4.07
CA HIS A 247 -10.38 7.13 -4.32
C HIS A 247 -10.73 8.20 -3.29
N THR A 248 -10.46 7.93 -2.03
CA THR A 248 -10.84 8.79 -0.92
C THR A 248 -10.01 10.07 -0.91
N VAL A 249 -8.70 9.93 -1.02
CA VAL A 249 -7.77 11.07 -0.91
C VAL A 249 -7.73 11.90 -2.19
N PHE A 250 -7.88 11.25 -3.35
CA PHE A 250 -7.66 11.89 -4.64
C PHE A 250 -8.88 11.85 -5.59
N GLY A 251 -9.96 11.17 -5.20
CA GLY A 251 -11.23 11.14 -5.94
C GLY A 251 -11.45 9.90 -6.81
N LYS A 252 -12.72 9.71 -7.24
CA LYS A 252 -13.21 8.53 -8.00
C LYS A 252 -12.48 8.20 -9.28
N TYR A 253 -11.84 9.20 -9.88
CA TYR A 253 -11.18 9.06 -11.16
C TYR A 253 -9.94 8.15 -11.11
N HIS A 254 -9.22 8.14 -9.97
CA HIS A 254 -7.93 7.46 -9.87
C HIS A 254 -8.06 5.96 -9.66
N THR A 255 -9.18 5.52 -9.09
CA THR A 255 -9.50 4.10 -8.96
C THR A 255 -9.63 3.46 -10.34
N ASN A 256 -10.30 4.13 -11.28
CA ASN A 256 -10.45 3.63 -12.65
C ASN A 256 -9.11 3.59 -13.37
N LEU A 257 -8.27 4.62 -13.25
CA LEU A 257 -6.92 4.63 -13.83
C LEU A 257 -6.02 3.51 -13.29
N ILE A 258 -5.96 3.32 -11.97
CA ILE A 258 -5.16 2.25 -11.34
C ILE A 258 -5.72 0.87 -11.71
N MET A 259 -7.05 0.71 -11.73
CA MET A 259 -7.70 -0.55 -12.14
C MET A 259 -7.41 -0.86 -13.61
N GLU A 260 -7.49 0.14 -14.49
CA GLU A 260 -7.15 0.00 -15.90
C GLU A 260 -5.68 -0.31 -16.09
N GLU A 261 -4.75 0.39 -15.46
CA GLU A 261 -3.31 0.14 -15.59
C GLU A 261 -2.89 -1.23 -15.08
N GLN A 262 -3.48 -1.71 -13.98
CA GLN A 262 -3.18 -3.03 -13.45
C GLN A 262 -3.85 -4.14 -14.27
N GLN A 263 -5.02 -3.89 -14.88
CA GLN A 263 -5.59 -4.80 -15.89
C GLN A 263 -4.74 -4.80 -17.17
N LYS A 264 -4.23 -3.64 -17.59
CA LYS A 264 -3.30 -3.45 -18.72
C LYS A 264 -1.92 -4.08 -18.45
N SER A 265 -1.52 -4.24 -17.18
CA SER A 265 -0.27 -4.94 -16.78
C SER A 265 -0.37 -6.47 -16.88
N ASN A 266 -1.58 -7.04 -16.79
CA ASN A 266 -1.85 -8.45 -17.08
C ASN A 266 -2.30 -8.68 -18.55
N CYS A 267 -2.68 -7.62 -19.25
CA CYS A 267 -3.05 -7.60 -20.65
C CYS A 267 -2.20 -6.55 -21.39
N THR A 268 -0.98 -6.94 -21.76
CA THR A 268 -0.12 -6.22 -22.72
C THR A 268 -0.79 -5.95 -24.08
N GLU A 269 -2.04 -6.39 -24.29
CA GLU A 269 -2.76 -6.33 -25.55
C GLU A 269 -3.90 -5.28 -25.61
N ILE A 270 -4.33 -4.66 -24.51
CA ILE A 270 -5.53 -3.76 -24.57
C ILE A 270 -5.16 -2.27 -24.69
N ILE A 271 -4.00 -1.82 -24.19
CA ILE A 271 -3.41 -0.56 -24.68
C ILE A 271 -2.99 -0.71 -26.16
N GLN A 272 -2.80 -1.95 -26.66
CA GLN A 272 -2.48 -2.21 -28.07
C GLN A 272 -3.60 -1.93 -29.06
N GLN A 273 -4.87 -1.94 -28.64
CA GLN A 273 -5.98 -1.92 -29.60
C GLN A 273 -6.70 -0.57 -29.75
N GLN A 274 -6.41 0.43 -28.90
CA GLN A 274 -6.92 1.80 -29.10
C GLN A 274 -5.75 2.77 -29.22
N GLN A 275 -5.09 2.73 -30.39
CA GLN A 275 -4.08 3.67 -30.90
C GLN A 275 -2.91 3.96 -29.95
N GLN A 276 -1.91 3.09 -30.01
CA GLN A 276 -0.75 3.11 -29.14
C GLN A 276 0.10 4.36 -29.30
N LEU A 277 0.35 5.05 -28.19
CA LEU A 277 1.56 5.83 -28.02
C LEU A 277 2.77 4.94 -28.35
N PRO A 278 3.77 5.43 -29.13
CA PRO A 278 4.90 4.61 -29.52
C PRO A 278 5.63 4.06 -28.29
N HIS A 279 5.66 2.74 -28.11
CA HIS A 279 6.33 2.10 -26.97
C HIS A 279 7.80 2.51 -26.82
N GLU A 280 8.42 2.90 -27.94
CA GLU A 280 9.80 3.39 -28.02
C GLU A 280 10.03 4.73 -27.28
N LEU A 281 8.97 5.52 -27.11
CA LEU A 281 9.02 6.84 -26.48
C LEU A 281 8.77 6.79 -24.96
N PHE A 282 8.18 5.70 -24.45
CA PHE A 282 7.72 5.57 -23.06
C PHE A 282 8.46 4.44 -22.30
N HIS A 283 9.78 4.39 -22.44
CA HIS A 283 10.61 3.31 -21.92
C HIS A 283 10.96 3.41 -20.44
N ASP A 284 10.87 4.61 -19.84
CA ASP A 284 11.21 4.82 -18.44
C ASP A 284 9.96 5.04 -17.57
N GLU A 285 10.07 4.72 -16.28
CA GLU A 285 8.97 4.83 -15.32
C GLU A 285 8.36 6.23 -15.30
N PHE A 286 9.13 7.29 -15.49
CA PHE A 286 8.60 8.66 -15.47
C PHE A 286 7.71 8.93 -16.67
N THR A 287 8.14 8.54 -17.88
CA THR A 287 7.33 8.69 -19.08
C THR A 287 6.02 7.92 -18.99
N GLN A 288 6.02 6.73 -18.35
CA GLN A 288 4.81 5.94 -18.13
C GLN A 288 3.79 6.62 -17.21
N LEU A 289 4.22 7.51 -16.31
CA LEU A 289 3.29 8.27 -15.46
C LEU A 289 2.67 9.48 -16.17
N LEU A 290 3.30 10.02 -17.22
CA LEU A 290 2.84 11.25 -17.87
C LEU A 290 1.38 11.17 -18.33
N PRO A 291 0.91 10.09 -18.98
CA PRO A 291 -0.50 9.95 -19.36
C PRO A 291 -1.43 10.00 -18.16
N ILE A 292 -1.13 9.25 -17.09
CA ILE A 292 -1.95 9.18 -15.87
C ILE A 292 -2.10 10.58 -15.25
N VAL A 293 -0.99 11.30 -15.16
CA VAL A 293 -0.91 12.61 -14.52
C VAL A 293 -1.61 13.67 -15.36
N LEU A 294 -1.40 13.64 -16.68
CA LEU A 294 -2.05 14.57 -17.60
C LEU A 294 -3.57 14.39 -17.59
N GLU A 295 -4.02 13.15 -17.73
CA GLU A 295 -5.44 12.80 -17.69
C GLU A 295 -6.07 13.27 -16.39
N ARG A 296 -5.42 13.01 -15.24
CA ARG A 296 -5.86 13.52 -13.95
C ARG A 296 -5.95 15.05 -13.94
N ALA A 297 -4.92 15.74 -14.43
CA ALA A 297 -4.87 17.20 -14.40
C ALA A 297 -6.02 17.83 -15.19
N ILE A 298 -6.39 17.23 -16.34
CA ILE A 298 -7.54 17.62 -17.15
C ILE A 298 -8.85 17.41 -16.37
N ASN A 299 -9.05 16.22 -15.80
CA ASN A 299 -10.31 15.88 -15.15
C ASN A 299 -10.58 16.68 -13.88
N LEU A 300 -9.52 17.02 -13.15
CA LEU A 300 -9.60 17.89 -11.98
C LEU A 300 -9.65 19.38 -12.37
N GLN A 301 -9.66 19.70 -13.66
CA GLN A 301 -9.64 21.07 -14.18
C GLN A 301 -8.45 21.88 -13.65
N ILE A 302 -7.36 21.20 -13.32
CA ILE A 302 -6.09 21.83 -12.94
C ILE A 302 -5.41 22.34 -14.22
N MET A 303 -5.55 21.60 -15.31
CA MET A 303 -5.08 21.96 -16.64
C MET A 303 -6.27 22.03 -17.60
N ASP A 304 -6.32 23.07 -18.42
CA ASP A 304 -7.32 23.20 -19.48
C ASP A 304 -6.95 22.31 -20.67
N ILE A 305 -7.93 21.61 -21.23
CA ILE A 305 -7.78 20.85 -22.46
C ILE A 305 -7.33 21.79 -23.60
N GLN A 306 -7.80 23.04 -23.61
CA GLN A 306 -7.40 24.02 -24.62
C GLN A 306 -5.90 24.32 -24.57
N SER A 307 -5.30 24.42 -23.38
CA SER A 307 -3.85 24.61 -23.22
C SER A 307 -3.04 23.42 -23.75
N ILE A 308 -3.56 22.20 -23.64
CA ILE A 308 -2.90 21.00 -24.19
C ILE A 308 -2.96 21.02 -25.72
N GLN A 309 -4.10 21.45 -26.28
CA GLN A 309 -4.32 21.50 -27.73
C GLN A 309 -3.49 22.56 -28.43
N SER A 310 -3.42 23.75 -27.83
CA SER A 310 -2.61 24.86 -28.34
C SER A 310 -1.10 24.64 -28.13
N LEU A 311 -0.71 23.50 -27.54
CA LEU A 311 0.66 23.21 -27.14
C LEU A 311 1.22 24.35 -26.27
N ASP A 312 0.39 24.87 -25.36
CA ASP A 312 0.71 25.98 -24.46
C ASP A 312 1.99 25.66 -23.68
N PRO A 313 3.01 26.54 -23.70
CA PRO A 313 4.22 26.40 -22.90
C PRO A 313 3.94 26.06 -21.42
N ILE A 314 2.82 26.56 -20.87
CA ILE A 314 2.40 26.26 -19.49
C ILE A 314 2.17 24.75 -19.32
N ALA A 315 1.53 24.08 -20.28
CA ALA A 315 1.29 22.64 -20.21
C ALA A 315 2.61 21.84 -20.26
N PHE A 316 3.56 22.26 -21.11
CA PHE A 316 4.87 21.61 -21.23
C PHE A 316 5.68 21.65 -19.94
N VAL A 317 5.52 22.73 -19.17
CA VAL A 317 6.20 22.93 -17.89
C VAL A 317 5.43 22.26 -16.75
N ALA A 318 4.10 22.32 -16.78
CA ALA A 318 3.23 21.83 -15.73
C ALA A 318 3.22 20.30 -15.61
N VAL A 319 3.16 19.57 -16.74
CA VAL A 319 3.05 18.11 -16.73
C VAL A 319 4.24 17.45 -16.02
N PRO A 320 5.51 17.77 -16.34
CA PRO A 320 6.65 17.17 -15.66
C PRO A 320 6.67 17.47 -14.16
N ARG A 321 6.30 18.70 -13.76
CA ARG A 321 6.20 19.12 -12.35
C ARG A 321 5.15 18.31 -11.59
N LEU A 322 3.96 18.16 -12.16
CA LEU A 322 2.89 17.35 -11.59
C LEU A 322 3.30 15.87 -11.53
N THR A 323 4.06 15.37 -12.51
CA THR A 323 4.54 13.99 -12.52
C THR A 323 5.57 13.72 -11.44
N ILE A 324 6.48 14.65 -11.18
CA ILE A 324 7.38 14.55 -10.02
C ILE A 324 6.58 14.50 -8.72
N LEU A 325 5.60 15.42 -8.53
CA LEU A 325 4.75 15.41 -7.36
C LEU A 325 4.02 14.08 -7.18
N ALA A 326 3.34 13.60 -8.23
CA ALA A 326 2.58 12.36 -8.22
C ALA A 326 3.47 11.15 -7.91
N GLY A 327 4.63 11.06 -8.57
CA GLY A 327 5.57 9.95 -8.39
C GLY A 327 6.19 9.88 -6.99
N VAL A 328 6.24 10.99 -6.25
CA VAL A 328 6.63 11.01 -4.83
C VAL A 328 5.45 11.04 -3.87
N THR A 329 4.21 10.98 -4.34
CA THR A 329 3.00 10.93 -3.49
C THR A 329 2.17 9.70 -3.85
N TRP A 330 1.08 9.86 -4.60
CA TRP A 330 0.07 8.82 -4.83
C TRP A 330 0.43 7.78 -5.91
N LEU A 331 1.51 8.00 -6.65
CA LEU A 331 2.10 7.02 -7.55
C LEU A 331 3.40 6.39 -6.99
N THR A 332 3.75 6.67 -5.73
CA THR A 332 4.99 6.15 -5.10
C THR A 332 5.08 4.62 -5.15
N HIS A 333 3.95 3.91 -5.12
CA HIS A 333 3.91 2.45 -5.21
C HIS A 333 4.28 1.91 -6.60
N LEU A 334 4.02 2.66 -7.67
CA LEU A 334 4.42 2.30 -9.04
C LEU A 334 5.90 2.60 -9.27
N THR A 335 6.36 3.73 -8.73
CA THR A 335 7.68 4.29 -9.03
C THR A 335 8.77 3.84 -8.05
N GLY A 336 8.38 3.56 -6.80
CA GLY A 336 9.32 3.33 -5.71
C GLY A 336 10.25 4.51 -5.40
N TRP A 337 9.99 5.73 -5.91
CA TRP A 337 10.94 6.84 -5.88
C TRP A 337 11.34 7.31 -4.47
N ARG A 338 10.46 7.13 -3.47
CA ARG A 338 10.81 7.40 -2.05
C ARG A 338 11.78 6.38 -1.45
N SER A 339 11.77 5.15 -1.95
CA SER A 339 12.41 3.99 -1.28
C SER A 339 13.59 3.41 -2.06
N ASN A 340 13.63 3.59 -3.37
CA ASN A 340 14.61 2.93 -4.22
C ASN A 340 15.22 3.90 -5.24
N ILE A 341 16.48 4.25 -5.01
CA ILE A 341 17.24 5.14 -5.91
C ILE A 341 17.42 4.49 -7.28
N SER A 342 17.43 3.15 -7.38
CA SER A 342 17.70 2.47 -8.64
C SER A 342 16.61 2.71 -9.69
N THR A 343 15.36 2.88 -9.26
CA THR A 343 14.18 3.05 -10.13
C THR A 343 14.03 4.48 -10.64
N LEU A 344 14.73 5.45 -10.04
CA LEU A 344 14.69 6.83 -10.49
C LEU A 344 15.22 7.00 -11.93
N PRO A 345 14.57 7.83 -12.76
CA PRO A 345 15.12 8.26 -14.05
C PRO A 345 16.50 8.89 -13.87
N ILE A 346 17.37 8.73 -14.87
CA ILE A 346 18.78 9.15 -14.80
C ILE A 346 18.91 10.65 -14.44
N TRP A 347 18.06 11.50 -15.01
CA TRP A 347 18.12 12.93 -14.73
C TRP A 347 17.61 13.26 -13.31
N VAL A 348 16.56 12.59 -12.82
CA VAL A 348 16.09 12.75 -11.43
C VAL A 348 17.15 12.30 -10.42
N LYS A 349 17.94 11.25 -10.74
CA LYS A 349 19.07 10.81 -9.90
C LYS A 349 20.09 11.91 -9.65
N SER A 350 20.29 12.84 -10.60
CA SER A 350 21.18 13.99 -10.41
C SER A 350 20.66 15.00 -9.38
N HIS A 351 19.37 14.93 -9.04
CA HIS A 351 18.69 15.76 -8.04
C HIS A 351 18.26 14.99 -6.79
N ILE A 352 18.96 13.91 -6.45
CA ILE A 352 18.56 13.03 -5.34
C ILE A 352 18.44 13.75 -3.98
N GLU A 353 19.31 14.72 -3.70
CA GLU A 353 19.25 15.50 -2.46
C GLU A 353 17.99 16.37 -2.42
N THR A 354 17.64 17.00 -3.54
CA THR A 354 16.41 17.78 -3.70
C THR A 354 15.18 16.89 -3.55
N LEU A 355 15.19 15.69 -4.16
CA LEU A 355 14.11 14.72 -4.02
C LEU A 355 13.94 14.29 -2.57
N SER A 356 15.04 14.04 -1.85
CA SER A 356 15.01 13.69 -0.43
C SER A 356 14.42 14.81 0.44
N ARG A 357 14.69 16.08 0.11
CA ARG A 357 14.04 17.23 0.77
C ARG A 357 12.53 17.25 0.52
N ILE A 358 12.09 17.02 -0.72
CA ILE A 358 10.66 16.92 -1.06
C ILE A 358 10.00 15.81 -0.24
N THR A 359 10.60 14.60 -0.24
CA THR A 359 10.08 13.47 0.54
C THR A 359 9.99 13.79 2.01
N SER A 360 11.05 14.37 2.61
CA SER A 360 11.05 14.73 4.03
C SER A 360 10.00 15.79 4.38
N ALA A 361 9.77 16.75 3.47
CA ALA A 361 8.77 17.80 3.65
C ALA A 361 7.35 17.25 3.53
N LEU A 362 7.10 16.36 2.56
CA LEU A 362 5.83 15.65 2.43
C LEU A 362 5.59 14.76 3.64
N ASP A 363 6.56 13.96 4.06
CA ASP A 363 6.49 13.15 5.27
C ASP A 363 6.16 14.02 6.50
N ALA A 364 6.67 15.24 6.59
CA ALA A 364 6.33 16.16 7.67
C ALA A 364 4.86 16.62 7.63
N LEU A 365 4.31 16.95 6.45
CA LEU A 365 2.89 17.27 6.27
C LEU A 365 2.00 16.06 6.61
N GLU A 366 2.41 14.88 6.16
CA GLU A 366 1.75 13.60 6.43
C GLU A 366 1.75 13.28 7.93
N ASN A 367 2.88 13.51 8.61
CA ASN A 367 3.02 13.33 10.05
C ASN A 367 2.19 14.34 10.86
N GLN A 368 1.95 15.55 10.33
CA GLN A 368 1.04 16.51 10.97
C GLN A 368 -0.41 16.02 10.89
N LEU A 369 -0.81 15.50 9.74
CA LEU A 369 -2.12 14.86 9.57
C LEU A 369 -2.26 13.64 10.52
N LEU A 370 -1.21 12.83 10.68
CA LEU A 370 -1.21 11.67 11.61
C LEU A 370 -1.44 12.06 13.07
N LYS A 371 -0.89 13.21 13.49
CA LYS A 371 -1.00 13.71 14.86
C LYS A 371 -2.36 14.37 15.11
N ASN A 372 -2.91 15.05 14.12
CA ASN A 372 -4.17 15.81 14.23
C ASN A 372 -5.26 15.13 13.39
N GLN A 373 -5.89 14.12 13.96
CA GLN A 373 -6.89 13.31 13.26
C GLN A 373 -8.28 13.95 13.31
N THR A 374 -8.43 15.24 13.02
CA THR A 374 -9.74 15.90 12.91
C THR A 374 -10.18 15.97 11.45
N GLU A 375 -11.49 16.05 11.18
CA GLU A 375 -12.00 16.26 9.82
C GLU A 375 -11.45 17.57 9.22
N ASP A 376 -11.36 18.61 10.03
CA ASP A 376 -10.78 19.90 9.64
C ASP A 376 -9.32 19.79 9.21
N ALA A 377 -8.52 18.97 9.90
CA ALA A 377 -7.12 18.74 9.55
C ALA A 377 -6.99 17.97 8.24
N HIS A 378 -7.86 17.00 7.98
CA HIS A 378 -7.92 16.29 6.70
C HIS A 378 -8.31 17.23 5.56
N HIS A 379 -9.37 18.02 5.73
CA HIS A 379 -9.78 19.01 4.75
C HIS A 379 -8.68 20.04 4.48
N SER A 380 -7.99 20.50 5.53
CA SER A 380 -6.83 21.39 5.39
C SER A 380 -5.72 20.74 4.57
N PHE A 381 -5.36 19.48 4.84
CA PHE A 381 -4.35 18.76 4.07
C PHE A 381 -4.72 18.66 2.59
N VAL A 382 -5.97 18.27 2.27
CA VAL A 382 -6.45 18.17 0.88
C VAL A 382 -6.38 19.53 0.17
N GLN A 383 -6.81 20.61 0.84
CA GLN A 383 -6.73 21.96 0.27
C GLN A 383 -5.29 22.41 0.01
N ARG A 384 -4.36 22.08 0.91
CA ARG A 384 -2.93 22.39 0.73
C ARG A 384 -2.35 21.63 -0.45
N TYR A 385 -2.70 20.36 -0.59
CA TYR A 385 -2.27 19.54 -1.72
C TYR A 385 -2.81 20.08 -3.05
N GLN A 386 -4.10 20.41 -3.13
CA GLN A 386 -4.71 21.03 -4.31
C GLN A 386 -4.07 22.38 -4.66
N ARG A 387 -3.76 23.20 -3.65
CA ARG A 387 -3.06 24.48 -3.85
C ARG A 387 -1.66 24.26 -4.42
N LEU A 388 -0.93 23.25 -3.93
CA LEU A 388 0.38 22.89 -4.46
C LEU A 388 0.28 22.49 -5.94
N GLU A 389 -0.69 21.66 -6.32
CA GLU A 389 -0.92 21.25 -7.70
C GLU A 389 -1.25 22.44 -8.62
N GLN A 390 -2.17 23.30 -8.20
CA GLN A 390 -2.50 24.53 -8.92
C GLN A 390 -1.30 25.47 -9.04
N GLY A 391 -0.47 25.56 -8.00
CA GLY A 391 0.77 26.32 -8.02
C GLY A 391 1.75 25.80 -9.07
N LEU A 392 1.97 24.48 -9.10
CA LEU A 392 2.87 23.81 -10.07
C LEU A 392 2.46 24.05 -11.52
N VAL A 393 1.16 24.15 -11.81
CA VAL A 393 0.65 24.45 -13.15
C VAL A 393 0.71 25.95 -13.46
N THR A 394 0.14 26.79 -12.61
CA THR A 394 -0.01 28.22 -12.93
C THR A 394 1.28 29.03 -12.79
N GLY A 395 2.31 28.46 -12.15
CA GLY A 395 3.53 29.17 -11.79
C GLY A 395 3.31 30.30 -10.77
N ARG A 396 2.08 30.50 -10.30
CA ARG A 396 1.78 31.48 -9.25
C ARG A 396 2.34 30.92 -7.96
N SER A 397 3.32 31.65 -7.44
CA SER A 397 3.94 31.28 -6.19
C SER A 397 2.88 31.27 -5.09
N ILE A 398 2.97 30.27 -4.20
CA ILE A 398 2.08 30.05 -3.05
C ILE A 398 2.25 31.19 -1.99
N LEU A 399 2.73 32.38 -2.39
CA LEU A 399 3.38 33.39 -1.55
C LEU A 399 2.50 34.57 -1.16
N GLN A 400 1.27 34.32 -0.73
CA GLN A 400 0.48 35.43 -0.18
C GLN A 400 0.64 35.60 1.34
N ASP A 401 1.16 34.60 2.07
CA ASP A 401 1.34 34.73 3.53
C ASP A 401 2.60 34.01 4.06
N GLU A 402 3.73 34.71 4.13
CA GLU A 402 5.00 34.15 4.64
C GLU A 402 5.00 33.90 6.16
N SER A 403 3.92 34.28 6.86
CA SER A 403 3.80 34.15 8.31
C SER A 403 3.47 32.72 8.78
N ASP A 404 2.88 31.89 7.91
CA ASP A 404 2.52 30.51 8.24
C ASP A 404 3.69 29.53 7.93
N PRO A 405 4.27 28.86 8.95
CA PRO A 405 5.35 27.88 8.74
C PRO A 405 4.92 26.71 7.83
N CYS A 406 3.62 26.41 7.73
CA CYS A 406 3.12 25.39 6.80
C CYS A 406 3.22 25.85 5.34
N GLN A 407 2.96 27.12 5.07
CA GLN A 407 3.09 27.69 3.72
C GLN A 407 4.55 27.78 3.28
N GLN A 408 5.47 28.00 4.22
CA GLN A 408 6.91 27.91 3.94
C GLN A 408 7.32 26.50 3.47
N LEU A 409 6.73 25.46 4.07
CA LEU A 409 6.96 24.08 3.67
C LEU A 409 6.38 23.78 2.28
N GLU A 410 5.15 24.24 2.01
CA GLU A 410 4.53 24.16 0.68
C GLU A 410 5.37 24.87 -0.40
N LYS A 411 5.87 26.08 -0.09
CA LYS A 411 6.78 26.84 -0.96
C LYS A 411 8.06 26.05 -1.24
N GLN A 412 8.65 25.43 -0.22
CA GLN A 412 9.88 24.66 -0.39
C GLN A 412 9.64 23.44 -1.28
N ILE A 413 8.55 22.71 -1.07
CA ILE A 413 8.14 21.57 -1.91
C ILE A 413 7.97 22.03 -3.35
N PHE A 414 7.23 23.12 -3.58
CA PHE A 414 7.02 23.71 -4.90
C PHE A 414 8.35 24.02 -5.59
N LEU A 415 9.25 24.77 -4.93
CA LEU A 415 10.53 25.17 -5.51
C LEU A 415 11.42 23.97 -5.82
N ASP A 416 11.49 22.99 -4.91
CA ASP A 416 12.28 21.79 -5.12
C ASP A 416 11.72 20.95 -6.28
N ILE A 417 10.40 20.85 -6.45
CA ILE A 417 9.78 20.17 -7.60
C ILE A 417 10.10 20.89 -8.90
N CYS A 418 9.96 22.22 -8.95
CA CYS A 418 10.32 23.00 -10.14
C CYS A 418 11.81 22.82 -10.47
N ASN A 419 12.70 22.87 -9.48
CA ASN A 419 14.14 22.66 -9.68
C ASN A 419 14.45 21.30 -10.31
N ILE A 420 13.74 20.24 -9.91
CA ILE A 420 13.87 18.93 -10.53
C ILE A 420 13.27 18.98 -11.92
N ALA A 421 11.96 19.19 -12.04
CA ALA A 421 11.23 19.06 -13.29
C ALA A 421 11.79 19.97 -14.40
N ASP A 422 12.12 21.21 -14.11
CA ASP A 422 12.59 22.18 -15.12
C ASP A 422 14.04 21.88 -15.57
N SER A 423 14.80 21.06 -14.82
CA SER A 423 16.12 20.59 -15.26
C SER A 423 16.03 19.76 -16.53
N ILE A 424 14.94 19.03 -16.76
CA ILE A 424 14.76 18.24 -17.99
C ILE A 424 14.63 19.16 -19.21
N LEU A 425 14.01 20.33 -19.02
CA LEU A 425 13.80 21.35 -20.04
C LEU A 425 15.08 22.14 -20.38
N SER A 426 16.09 22.06 -19.53
CA SER A 426 17.42 22.68 -19.75
C SER A 426 18.53 21.66 -20.04
N SER A 427 18.18 20.38 -20.17
CA SER A 427 19.12 19.29 -20.36
C SER A 427 19.33 18.94 -21.84
N HIS A 428 20.32 18.08 -22.13
CA HIS A 428 20.46 17.48 -23.45
C HIS A 428 19.28 16.56 -23.85
N GLN A 429 18.38 16.24 -22.91
CA GLN A 429 17.22 15.38 -23.13
C GLN A 429 15.95 16.17 -23.49
N THR A 430 15.99 17.51 -23.47
CA THR A 430 14.82 18.36 -23.71
C THR A 430 14.13 18.04 -25.02
N GLN A 431 14.87 17.92 -26.13
CA GLN A 431 14.27 17.62 -27.43
C GLN A 431 13.53 16.27 -27.45
N ALA A 432 14.15 15.22 -26.91
CA ALA A 432 13.52 13.90 -26.84
C ALA A 432 12.27 13.95 -25.95
N PHE A 433 12.34 14.66 -24.83
CA PHE A 433 11.24 14.81 -23.90
C PHE A 433 10.09 15.65 -24.46
N THR A 434 10.38 16.74 -25.18
CA THR A 434 9.37 17.52 -25.90
C THR A 434 8.64 16.66 -26.91
N VAL A 435 9.34 15.78 -27.65
CA VAL A 435 8.68 14.85 -28.59
C VAL A 435 7.71 13.91 -27.86
N VAL A 436 8.09 13.39 -26.68
CA VAL A 436 7.21 12.57 -25.84
C VAL A 436 5.95 13.35 -25.46
N LEU A 437 6.10 14.59 -24.95
CA LEU A 437 4.97 15.44 -24.57
C LEU A 437 4.09 15.83 -25.76
N CYS A 438 4.66 16.15 -26.92
CA CYS A 438 3.89 16.44 -28.12
C CYS A 438 3.06 15.23 -28.58
N HIS A 439 3.65 14.02 -28.56
CA HIS A 439 2.90 12.80 -28.85
C HIS A 439 1.78 12.57 -27.86
N LEU A 440 2.06 12.79 -26.57
CA LEU A 440 1.08 12.69 -25.51
C LEU A 440 -0.09 13.67 -25.73
N PHE A 441 0.21 14.95 -25.94
CA PHE A 441 -0.80 16.00 -26.11
C PHE A 441 -1.66 15.78 -27.35
N ARG A 442 -1.04 15.37 -28.47
CA ARG A 442 -1.80 14.99 -29.69
C ARG A 442 -2.76 13.84 -29.42
N HIS A 443 -2.31 12.80 -28.72
CA HIS A 443 -3.16 11.67 -28.37
C HIS A 443 -4.37 12.11 -27.52
N PHE A 444 -4.13 12.90 -26.48
CA PHE A 444 -5.21 13.42 -25.63
C PHE A 444 -6.14 14.35 -26.39
N GLY A 445 -5.65 15.24 -27.25
CA GLY A 445 -6.53 16.10 -28.05
C GLY A 445 -7.44 15.31 -29.01
N THR A 446 -6.97 14.20 -29.58
CA THR A 446 -7.80 13.33 -30.42
C THR A 446 -8.90 12.59 -29.64
N GLN A 447 -8.65 12.22 -28.38
CA GLN A 447 -9.65 11.54 -27.55
C GLN A 447 -10.84 12.42 -27.19
N TYR A 448 -10.66 13.75 -27.17
CA TYR A 448 -11.72 14.72 -26.89
C TYR A 448 -12.41 15.24 -28.16
N ASP A 449 -12.26 14.56 -29.32
CA ASP A 449 -12.89 14.90 -30.61
C ASP A 449 -12.58 16.33 -31.10
N ILE A 450 -11.34 16.77 -30.91
CA ILE A 450 -10.92 18.13 -31.28
C ILE A 450 -9.90 18.08 -32.42
N GLU A 451 -10.22 18.80 -33.50
CA GLU A 451 -9.39 18.92 -34.70
C GLU A 451 -8.15 19.78 -34.36
N PHE A 452 -6.96 19.18 -34.43
CA PHE A 452 -5.72 19.96 -34.48
C PHE A 452 -5.65 20.63 -35.85
N GLU A 453 -5.53 21.96 -35.89
CA GLU A 453 -5.28 22.65 -37.16
C GLU A 453 -3.94 22.17 -37.74
N GLU A 454 -3.99 21.33 -38.76
CA GLU A 454 -2.84 21.04 -39.65
C GLU A 454 -2.55 22.24 -40.57
N SER A 455 -2.58 23.46 -40.03
CA SER A 455 -2.25 24.65 -40.80
C SER A 455 -0.73 24.74 -40.97
N GLU A 456 -0.28 25.14 -42.17
CA GLU A 456 1.13 25.42 -42.49
C GLU A 456 1.73 26.55 -41.61
N ASP A 457 0.90 27.20 -40.79
CA ASP A 457 1.24 28.24 -39.81
C ASP A 457 1.40 27.70 -38.36
N ALA A 458 1.32 26.38 -38.14
CA ALA A 458 1.61 25.79 -36.84
C ALA A 458 3.01 26.22 -36.39
N VAL A 459 3.09 26.93 -35.26
CA VAL A 459 4.35 27.43 -34.67
C VAL A 459 5.38 26.31 -34.73
N PRO A 460 6.53 26.50 -35.40
CA PRO A 460 7.54 25.46 -35.50
C PRO A 460 7.86 24.97 -34.09
N LEU A 461 7.86 23.66 -33.88
CA LEU A 461 8.14 23.02 -32.58
C LEU A 461 9.43 23.58 -31.93
N GLU A 462 10.35 24.01 -32.78
CA GLU A 462 11.63 24.63 -32.46
C GLU A 462 11.47 26.00 -31.77
N CYS A 463 10.46 26.80 -32.14
CA CYS A 463 10.15 28.08 -31.51
C CYS A 463 9.62 27.90 -30.09
N THR A 464 8.72 26.94 -29.84
CA THR A 464 8.20 26.67 -28.49
C THR A 464 9.29 26.18 -27.53
N ILE A 465 10.26 25.40 -28.03
CA ILE A 465 11.43 24.96 -27.26
C ILE A 465 12.36 26.14 -26.94
N LEU A 466 12.57 27.06 -27.90
CA LEU A 466 13.38 28.26 -27.72
C LEU A 466 12.74 29.25 -26.74
N ASP A 467 11.42 29.44 -26.81
CA ASP A 467 10.67 30.33 -25.92
C ASP A 467 10.57 29.78 -24.48
N LEU A 468 10.70 28.46 -24.29
CA LEU A 468 10.77 27.82 -22.97
C LEU A 468 12.17 27.86 -22.33
N ALA A 469 13.21 28.08 -23.14
CA ALA A 469 14.62 28.08 -22.70
C ALA A 469 15.15 29.49 -22.37
N ILE A 470 14.42 30.54 -22.74
CA ILE A 470 14.70 31.96 -22.44
C ILE A 470 13.93 32.37 -21.20
#